data_AF-A0A958C0W9-F1
#
_entry.id   AF-A0A958C0W9-F1
#
_cell.length_a   1.000
_cell.length_b   1.000
_cell.length_c   1.000
_cell.angle_alpha   90.00
_cell.angle_beta   90.00
_cell.angle_gamma   90.00
#
_symmetry.space_group_name_H-M   'P 1'
#
loop_
_entity.id
_entity.type
_entity.pdbx_description
1 polymer ?
#
loop_
_entity_poly.entity_id
_entity_poly.type
_entity_poly.pdbx_seq_one_letter_code
_entity_poly.pdbx_strand_id
1 'polypeptide(L)' 'MRLTKFRQLMAEQEIDGFLVTQPDNRRYLSGFTGSNAVLLITPDIQALATDSRYYEQVKQQCPDWE' A
#
# COMPACT_ATOMS: atom_id res chain seq x y z
N MET A 1 -5.09 10.73 -4.96
CA MET A 1 -6.39 11.08 -4.32
C MET A 1 -6.70 10.21 -3.10
N ARG A 2 -6.82 8.88 -3.21
CA ARG A 2 -7.06 7.97 -2.05
C ARG A 2 -5.91 7.96 -1.02
N LEU A 3 -4.68 7.75 -1.48
CA LEU A 3 -3.52 7.70 -0.59
C LEU A 3 -3.22 9.05 0.06
N THR A 4 -3.43 10.14 -0.68
CA THR A 4 -3.32 11.51 -0.15
C THR A 4 -4.27 11.74 1.03
N LYS A 5 -5.54 11.35 0.89
CA LYS A 5 -6.53 11.44 1.98
C LYS A 5 -6.16 10.52 3.15
N PHE A 6 -5.66 9.33 2.86
CA PHE A 6 -5.21 8.39 3.88
C PHE A 6 -4.03 8.97 4.70
N ARG A 7 -3.02 9.56 4.04
CA ARG A 7 -1.90 10.25 4.71
C ARG A 7 -2.36 11.46 5.52
N GLN A 8 -3.35 12.21 5.04
CA GLN A 8 -3.91 13.31 5.81
C GLN A 8 -4.53 12.81 7.14
N LEU A 9 -5.31 11.73 7.09
CA LEU A 9 -5.88 11.11 8.30
C LEU A 9 -4.81 10.56 9.24
N MET A 10 -3.72 10.00 8.69
CA MET A 10 -2.58 9.57 9.50
C MET A 10 -1.94 10.76 10.23
N ALA A 11 -1.73 11.88 9.53
CA ALA A 11 -1.15 13.09 10.12
C ALA A 11 -2.05 13.70 11.21
N GLU A 12 -3.37 13.72 11.00
CA GLU A 12 -4.36 14.17 11.99
C GLU A 12 -4.35 13.32 13.28
N GLN A 13 -3.87 12.07 13.20
CA GLN A 13 -3.77 11.14 14.33
C GLN A 13 -2.35 10.93 14.83
N GLU A 14 -1.38 11.72 14.36
CA GLU A 14 0.04 11.60 14.74
C GLU A 14 0.61 10.19 14.48
N ILE A 15 0.21 9.56 13.36
CA ILE A 15 0.67 8.23 12.94
C ILE A 15 1.79 8.35 11.91
N ASP A 16 3.00 7.93 12.30
CA ASP A 16 4.18 7.96 11.42
C ASP A 16 4.22 6.84 10.37
N GLY A 17 3.48 5.74 10.60
CA GLY A 17 3.48 4.59 9.71
C GLY A 17 2.28 3.68 9.93
N PHE A 18 1.78 3.11 8.84
CA PHE A 18 0.62 2.23 8.86
C PHE A 18 0.88 0.94 8.07
N LEU A 19 0.66 -0.20 8.72
CA LEU A 19 0.76 -1.51 8.12
C LEU A 19 -0.63 -2.01 7.71
N VAL A 20 -0.85 -2.20 6.41
CA VAL A 20 -2.14 -2.65 5.87
C VAL A 20 -2.08 -4.12 5.50
N THR A 21 -2.73 -4.96 6.30
CA THR A 21 -2.77 -6.42 6.10
C THR A 21 -4.07 -6.92 5.50
N GLN A 22 -5.18 -6.19 5.70
CA GLN A 22 -6.49 -6.62 5.19
C GLN A 22 -6.56 -6.56 3.66
N PRO A 23 -6.94 -7.64 2.94
CA PRO A 23 -6.98 -7.67 1.48
C PRO A 23 -7.80 -6.55 0.83
N ASP A 24 -8.96 -6.21 1.39
CA ASP A 24 -9.83 -5.17 0.83
C ASP A 24 -9.16 -3.80 0.90
N ASN A 25 -8.54 -3.47 2.04
CA ASN A 25 -7.83 -2.21 2.23
C ASN A 25 -6.56 -2.16 1.38
N ARG A 26 -5.84 -3.28 1.28
CA ARG A 26 -4.69 -3.40 0.38
C ARG A 26 -5.10 -3.10 -1.06
N ARG A 27 -6.13 -3.76 -1.57
CA ARG A 27 -6.62 -3.55 -2.93
C ARG A 27 -7.13 -2.12 -3.12
N TYR A 28 -7.87 -1.60 -2.15
CA TYR A 28 -8.37 -0.23 -2.18
C TYR A 28 -7.24 0.80 -2.25
N LEU A 29 -6.16 0.64 -1.49
CA LEU A 29 -5.07 1.62 -1.42
C LEU A 29 -4.05 1.48 -2.55
N SER A 30 -3.66 0.26 -2.91
CA SER A 30 -2.62 -0.01 -3.90
C SER A 30 -3.15 -0.31 -5.31
N GLY A 31 -4.35 -0.86 -5.43
CA GLY A 31 -4.85 -1.46 -6.66
C GLY A 31 -4.38 -2.90 -6.89
N PHE A 32 -3.49 -3.43 -6.05
CA PHE A 32 -2.96 -4.78 -6.17
C PHE A 32 -4.05 -5.84 -5.98
N THR A 33 -4.18 -6.75 -6.95
CA THR A 33 -5.20 -7.81 -6.92
C THR A 33 -4.68 -9.17 -6.50
N GLY A 34 -3.38 -9.29 -6.18
CA GLY A 34 -2.80 -10.53 -5.69
C GLY A 34 -3.33 -10.91 -4.30
N SER A 35 -3.32 -12.22 -4.02
CA SER A 35 -3.90 -12.76 -2.79
C SER A 35 -3.01 -12.57 -1.56
N ASN A 36 -1.69 -12.41 -1.76
CA ASN A 36 -0.71 -12.31 -0.69
C ASN A 36 0.15 -11.06 -0.84
N ALA A 37 -0.09 -10.06 0.02
CA ALA A 37 0.76 -8.88 0.13
C ALA A 37 0.38 -8.07 1.37
N VAL A 38 1.33 -7.26 1.84
CA VAL A 38 1.16 -6.27 2.90
C VAL A 38 1.63 -4.91 2.38
N LEU A 39 0.94 -3.84 2.74
CA LEU A 39 1.38 -2.48 2.43
C LEU A 39 2.01 -1.83 3.66
N LEU A 40 3.10 -1.11 3.44
CA LEU A 40 3.65 -0.17 4.40
C LEU A 40 3.49 1.24 3.83
N ILE A 41 2.78 2.10 4.57
CA ILE A 41 2.56 3.49 4.18
C ILE A 41 3.12 4.38 5.28
N THR A 42 3.97 5.33 4.91
CA THR A 42 4.45 6.42 5.76
C THR A 42 4.11 7.76 5.07
N PRO A 43 4.44 8.92 5.67
CA PRO A 43 4.32 10.21 4.99
C PRO A 43 5.03 10.24 3.63
N ASP A 44 6.18 9.59 3.53
CA ASP A 44 7.09 9.68 2.39
C ASP A 44 7.11 8.42 1.51
N ILE A 45 6.80 7.26 2.09
CA ILE A 45 6.98 5.95 1.44
C ILE A 45 5.62 5.26 1.24
N GLN A 46 5.53 4.50 0.14
CA GLN A 46 4.48 3.51 -0.11
C GLN A 46 5.15 2.23 -0.63
N ALA A 47 5.23 1.20 0.19
CA ALA A 47 5.88 -0.06 -0.16
C ALA A 47 4.88 -1.21 -0.17
N LEU A 48 5.06 -2.15 -1.10
CA LEU A 48 4.26 -3.36 -1.22
C LEU A 48 5.16 -4.58 -1.03
N ALA A 49 5.05 -5.22 0.13
CA ALA A 49 5.74 -6.47 0.42
C ALA A 49 4.90 -7.67 -0.04
N THR A 50 5.46 -8.49 -0.92
CA THR A 50 4.84 -9.72 -1.42
C THR A 50 5.90 -10.78 -1.70
N ASP A 51 5.47 -12.00 -2.00
CA ASP A 51 6.36 -13.07 -2.45
C ASP A 51 6.71 -12.92 -3.94
N SER A 52 7.83 -13.53 -4.35
CA SER A 52 8.42 -13.36 -5.69
C SER A 52 7.50 -13.76 -6.85
N ARG A 53 6.45 -14.56 -6.61
CA ARG A 53 5.49 -14.95 -7.65
C ARG A 53 4.71 -13.77 -8.20
N TYR A 54 4.59 -12.69 -7.43
CA TYR A 54 3.81 -11.50 -7.79
C TYR A 54 4.64 -10.35 -8.35
N TYR A 55 5.96 -10.49 -8.49
CA TYR A 55 6.85 -9.38 -8.84
C TYR A 55 6.46 -8.66 -10.15
N GLU A 56 6.18 -9.43 -11.21
CA GLU A 56 5.75 -8.87 -12.50
C GLU A 56 4.34 -8.25 -12.41
N GLN A 57 3.46 -8.83 -11.59
CA GLN A 57 2.12 -8.27 -11.37
C GLN A 57 2.18 -6.94 -10.60
N VAL A 58 3.06 -6.82 -9.60
CA VAL A 58 3.27 -5.57 -8.84
C VAL A 58 3.75 -4.48 -9.78
N LYS A 59 4.75 -4.74 -10.63
CA LYS A 59 5.22 -3.76 -11.62
C LYS A 59 4.12 -3.27 -12.55
N GLN A 60 3.20 -4.15 -12.94
CA GLN A 60 2.09 -3.81 -13.84
C GLN A 60 0.96 -3.06 -13.13
N GLN A 61 0.60 -3.45 -11.91
CA GLN A 61 -0.58 -2.93 -11.20
C GLN A 61 -0.27 -1.76 -10.27
N CYS A 62 0.96 -1.70 -9.76
CA CYS A 62 1.40 -0.80 -8.70
C CYS A 62 2.76 -0.18 -9.05
N PRO A 63 2.93 0.49 -10.22
CA PRO A 63 4.22 1.01 -10.67
C PRO A 63 4.80 2.10 -9.75
N ASP A 64 3.95 2.78 -8.99
CA ASP A 64 4.34 3.84 -8.05
C ASP A 64 4.68 3.30 -6.64
N TRP A 65 4.64 1.97 -6.44
CA TRP A 65 4.94 1.34 -5.15
C TRP A 65 6.35 0.76 -5.16
N GLU A 66 7.08 0.98 -4.07
CA GLU A 66 8.39 0.37 -3.80
C GLU A 66 8.29 -1.13 -3.49
#